data_AF-A0A8S0FXG9-F1
#
_entry.id   AF-A0A8S0FXG9-F1
#
_cell.length_a   1.000
_cell.length_b   1.000
_cell.length_c   1.000
_cell.angle_alpha   90.00
_cell.angle_beta   90.00
_cell.angle_gamma   90.00
#
_symmetry.space_group_name_H-M   'P 1'
#
loop_
_entity.id
_entity.type
_entity.pdbx_description
1 polymer ?
#
loop_
_entity_poly.entity_id
_entity_poly.type
_entity_poly.pdbx_seq_one_letter_code
_entity_poly.pdbx_strand_id
1 'polypeptide(L)' 'MSVEFTADSNSARQRETVTAPSLGAVEEISAGVYRSVLAAGSQAGDGTCNCKSSGKNIYSQY' A
#
# COMPACT_ATOMS: atom_id res chain seq x y z
N MET A 1 13.84 13.96 32.24
CA MET A 1 12.59 13.21 32.49
C MET A 1 12.60 11.99 31.60
N SER A 2 12.89 10.83 32.18
CA SER A 2 12.91 9.53 31.51
C SER A 2 11.55 8.87 31.69
N VAL A 3 10.94 8.42 30.59
CA VAL A 3 9.70 7.65 30.62
C VAL A 3 10.05 6.17 30.59
N GLU A 4 9.81 5.48 31.71
CA GLU A 4 9.86 4.02 31.77
C GLU A 4 8.50 3.46 31.34
N PHE A 5 8.51 2.52 30.39
CA PHE A 5 7.32 1.78 30.00
C PHE A 5 7.32 0.43 30.71
N THR A 6 6.46 0.27 31.71
CA THR A 6 6.14 -1.05 32.26
C THR A 6 5.26 -1.76 31.24
N ALA A 7 5.82 -2.74 30.55
CA ALA A 7 5.05 -3.65 29.71
C ALA A 7 4.24 -4.58 30.62
N ASP A 8 2.93 -4.35 30.72
CA ASP A 8 2.01 -5.34 31.26
C ASP A 8 2.13 -6.62 30.43
N SER A 9 2.82 -7.60 31.02
CA SER A 9 3.05 -8.93 30.48
C SER A 9 1.73 -9.70 30.43
N ASN A 10 0.87 -9.38 29.45
CA ASN A 10 -0.23 -10.27 29.07
C ASN A 10 -0.68 -10.14 27.61
N SER A 11 0.22 -9.78 26.70
CA SER A 11 -0.10 -9.92 25.28
C SER A 11 1.12 -10.32 24.48
N ALA A 12 1.31 -11.63 24.40
CA ALA A 12 1.75 -12.29 23.16
C ALA A 12 0.74 -12.02 22.01
N ARG A 13 0.35 -10.75 21.80
CA ARG A 13 -0.36 -10.34 20.59
C ARG A 13 0.70 -10.36 19.52
N GLN A 14 0.65 -11.45 18.75
CA GLN A 14 1.20 -11.58 17.42
C GLN A 14 1.65 -10.23 16.87
N ARG A 15 2.94 -10.12 16.61
CA ARG A 15 3.46 -9.17 15.64
C ARG A 15 2.81 -9.59 14.31
N GLU A 16 1.56 -9.18 14.07
CA GLU A 16 0.86 -9.46 12.83
C GLU A 16 1.79 -8.98 11.72
N THR A 17 2.19 -9.90 10.85
CA THR A 17 3.08 -9.57 9.74
C THR A 17 2.28 -8.68 8.81
N VAL A 18 2.48 -7.36 8.93
CA VAL A 18 1.82 -6.39 8.07
C VAL A 18 2.39 -6.57 6.66
N THR A 19 1.56 -7.05 5.75
CA THR A 19 1.91 -7.20 4.33
C THR A 19 1.52 -5.93 3.60
N ALA A 20 2.49 -5.27 2.97
CA ALA A 20 2.22 -4.10 2.14
C ALA A 20 1.44 -4.50 0.87
N PRO A 21 0.58 -3.62 0.33
CA PRO A 21 0.00 -3.84 -0.98
C PRO A 21 1.08 -3.88 -2.06
N SER A 22 0.82 -4.60 -3.15
CA SER A 22 1.75 -4.68 -4.29
C SER A 22 1.02 -4.46 -5.61
N LEU A 23 1.67 -3.77 -6.54
CA LEU A 23 1.13 -3.47 -7.87
C LEU A 23 1.86 -4.32 -8.91
N GLY A 24 1.10 -4.97 -9.79
CA GLY A 24 1.63 -5.74 -10.91
C GLY A 24 2.22 -4.87 -12.02
N ALA A 25 2.82 -5.51 -13.02
CA ALA A 25 3.28 -4.83 -14.23
C ALA A 25 2.11 -4.12 -14.94
N VAL A 26 2.43 -3.02 -15.63
CA VAL A 26 1.46 -2.29 -16.44
C VAL A 26 1.44 -2.90 -17.84
N GLU A 27 0.26 -3.27 -18.31
CA GLU A 27 0.02 -3.85 -19.64
C GLU A 27 -0.89 -2.95 -20.46
N GLU A 28 -0.61 -2.79 -21.76
CA GLU A 28 -1.52 -2.14 -22.71
C GLU A 28 -2.53 -3.17 -23.23
N ILE A 29 -3.82 -2.95 -22.98
CA ILE A 29 -4.88 -3.90 -23.34
C ILE A 29 -5.62 -3.50 -24.62
N SER A 30 -5.57 -2.22 -24.97
CA SER A 30 -6.02 -1.64 -26.24
C SER A 30 -5.31 -0.31 -26.43
N ALA A 31 -5.34 0.26 -27.64
CA ALA A 31 -4.64 1.51 -27.96
C ALA A 31 -4.90 2.61 -26.90
N GLY A 32 -3.87 2.96 -26.13
CA GLY A 32 -3.94 4.00 -25.09
C GLY A 32 -4.65 3.61 -23.80
N VAL A 33 -5.02 2.33 -23.61
CA VAL A 33 -5.65 1.82 -22.38
C VAL A 33 -4.68 0.87 -21.69
N TYR A 34 -4.29 1.26 -20.48
CA TYR A 34 -3.34 0.53 -19.65
C TYR A 34 -4.02 -0.05 -18.42
N ARG A 35 -3.64 -1.28 -18.04
CA ARG A 35 -4.17 -2.00 -16.88
C ARG A 35 -3.02 -2.49 -16.00
N SER A 36 -3.25 -2.50 -14.70
CA SER A 36 -2.43 -3.22 -13.72
C SER A 36 -3.34 -3.80 -12.63
N VAL A 37 -2.84 -4.79 -11.89
CA VAL A 37 -3.55 -5.45 -10.80
C VAL A 37 -2.91 -5.06 -9.47
N LEU A 38 -3.70 -4.53 -8.55
CA LEU A 38 -3.30 -4.25 -7.17
C LEU A 38 -3.67 -5.42 -6.28
N ALA A 39 -2.69 -6.07 -5.67
CA ALA A 39 -2.90 -7.02 -4.59
C ALA A 39 -2.95 -6.25 -3.26
N ALA A 40 -4.07 -6.42 -2.53
CA ALA A 40 -4.26 -5.78 -1.24
C ALA A 40 -3.22 -6.27 -0.21
N GLY A 41 -2.82 -5.35 0.67
CA GLY A 41 -2.06 -5.69 1.86
C GLY A 41 -2.94 -6.26 2.97
N SER A 42 -2.35 -6.48 4.14
CA SER A 42 -3.09 -6.95 5.32
C SER A 42 -3.71 -5.82 6.14
N GLN A 43 -3.43 -4.56 5.80
CA GLN A 43 -3.97 -3.39 6.49
C GLN A 43 -5.27 -2.93 5.82
N ALA A 44 -6.34 -2.80 6.60
CA ALA A 44 -7.58 -2.17 6.16
C ALA A 44 -7.46 -0.64 6.16
N GLY A 45 -8.14 0.03 5.23
CA GLY A 45 -8.21 1.49 5.13
C GLY A 45 -8.24 1.98 3.69
N ASP A 46 -8.14 3.30 3.54
CA ASP A 46 -8.10 3.96 2.23
C ASP A 46 -6.66 4.01 1.70
N GLY A 47 -6.51 3.77 0.39
CA GLY A 47 -5.23 3.84 -0.32
C GLY A 47 -5.26 4.86 -1.44
N THR A 48 -4.18 5.62 -1.60
CA THR A 48 -4.01 6.55 -2.73
C THR A 48 -3.33 5.84 -3.91
N CYS A 49 -3.98 5.87 -5.08
CA CYS A 49 -3.37 5.42 -6.33
C CYS A 49 -2.88 6.63 -7.13
N ASN A 50 -1.63 6.61 -7.58
CA ASN A 50 -1.06 7.69 -8.39
C ASN A 50 -0.45 7.12 -9.67
N CYS A 51 -0.93 7.60 -10.81
CA CYS A 51 -0.48 7.17 -12.13
C CYS A 51 0.73 8.01 -12.56
N LYS A 52 1.78 7.35 -13.05
CA LYS A 52 2.97 8.02 -13.59
C LYS A 52 3.31 7.50 -14.98
N SER A 53 3.71 8.41 -15.86
CA SER A 53 4.32 8.08 -17.15
C SER A 53 5.71 8.69 -17.20
N SER A 54 6.72 7.86 -17.46
CA SER A 54 8.14 8.25 -17.49
C SER A 54 8.55 9.10 -16.28
N GLY A 55 8.12 8.69 -15.08
CA GLY A 55 8.44 9.33 -13.81
C GLY A 55 7.62 10.58 -13.46
N LYS A 56 6.77 11.08 -14.37
CA LYS A 56 5.90 12.24 -14.11
C LYS A 56 4.48 11.79 -13.77
N ASN A 57 3.86 12.44 -12.79
CA ASN A 57 2.45 12.21 -12.50
C ASN A 57 1.62 12.60 -13.72
N ILE A 58 0.84 11.65 -14.22
CA ILE A 58 -0.23 11.91 -15.19
C ILE A 58 -1.47 12.08 -14.33
N TYR A 59 -1.96 13.31 -14.25
CA TYR A 59 -3.03 13.71 -13.32
C TYR A 59 -4.16 12.69 -13.30
N SER A 60 -4.34 12.06 -12.13
CA SER A 60 -5.57 11.36 -11.78
C SER A 60 -6.50 12.44 -11.22
N GLN A 61 -7.32 13.04 -12.08
CA GLN A 61 -8.42 13.89 -11.61
C GLN A 61 -9.52 12.97 -11.07
N TYR A 62 -9.53 12.75 -9.76
CA TYR A 62 -10.71 12.35 -9.01
C TYR A 62 -10.79 13.22 -7.76
#